data_AF-A0A941ILB0-F1
#
_entry.id   AF-A0A941ILB0-F1
#
_cell.length_a   1.000
_cell.length_b   1.000
_cell.length_c   1.000
_cell.angle_alpha   90.00
_cell.angle_beta   90.00
_cell.angle_gamma   90.00
#
_symmetry.space_group_name_H-M   'P 1'
#
loop_
_entity.id
_entity.type
_entity.pdbx_description
1 polymer ?
#
loop_
_entity_poly.entity_id
_entity_poly.type
_entity_poly.pdbx_seq_one_letter_code
_entity_poly.pdbx_strand_id
1 'polypeptide(L)'
;GYWLLGPSDVTMVGASGLIFGYLGYLVARGFFAQSLWQAVWQLVLGVAVAVYYQWTLVLLYPSAEVNTMHISWQGHLTGLLSGIFGAIVL
;
A
#
# COMPACT_ATOMS: atom_id res chain seq x y z
N GLY A 1 6.35 -9.86 1.27
CA GLY A 1 6.87 -9.35 2.54
C GLY A 1 6.62 -10.27 3.71
N TYR A 2 5.38 -10.74 3.92
CA TYR A 2 5.04 -11.56 5.10
C TYR A 2 5.95 -12.78 5.30
N TRP A 3 6.18 -13.58 4.26
CA TRP A 3 7.05 -14.76 4.34
C TRP A 3 8.49 -14.48 4.80
N LEU A 4 8.96 -13.24 4.71
CA LEU A 4 10.30 -12.82 5.13
C LEU A 4 10.31 -12.11 6.48
N LEU A 5 9.24 -11.39 6.83
CA LEU A 5 9.20 -10.45 7.96
C LEU A 5 8.16 -10.82 9.03
N GLY A 6 7.31 -11.80 8.76
CA GLY A 6 6.26 -12.28 9.64
C GLY A 6 6.77 -13.36 10.60
N PRO A 7 6.00 -13.67 11.66
CA PRO A 7 6.29 -14.78 12.57
C PRO A 7 6.32 -16.12 11.82
N SER A 8 7.25 -17.01 12.17
CA SER A 8 7.47 -18.29 11.47
C SER A 8 6.40 -19.36 11.76
N ASP A 9 5.62 -19.18 12.81
CA ASP A 9 4.61 -20.11 13.32
C ASP A 9 3.17 -19.64 13.04
N VAL A 10 3.00 -18.57 12.26
CA VAL A 10 1.69 -18.00 11.93
C VAL A 10 1.42 -18.16 10.42
N THR A 11 0.23 -18.68 10.09
CA THR A 11 -0.25 -18.71 8.71
C THR A 11 -1.00 -17.41 8.41
N MET A 12 -0.55 -16.67 7.40
CA MET A 12 -1.25 -15.48 6.93
C MET A 12 -2.12 -15.78 5.72
N VAL A 13 -3.37 -15.31 5.77
CA VAL A 13 -4.32 -15.40 4.66
C VAL A 13 -4.92 -14.02 4.43
N GLY A 14 -4.95 -13.59 3.17
CA GLY A 14 -5.64 -12.36 2.78
C GLY A 14 -5.06 -11.71 1.52
N ALA A 15 -5.94 -11.08 0.75
CA ALA A 15 -5.56 -10.31 -0.44
C ALA A 15 -5.26 -8.83 -0.12
N SER A 16 -5.37 -8.40 1.14
CA SER A 16 -5.24 -6.98 1.52
C SER A 16 -3.86 -6.40 1.21
N GLY A 17 -2.79 -7.19 1.23
CA GLY A 17 -1.47 -6.73 0.76
C GLY A 17 -1.47 -6.25 -0.70
N LEU A 18 -2.28 -6.86 -1.57
CA LEU A 18 -2.46 -6.40 -2.96
C LEU A 18 -3.22 -5.07 -3.01
N ILE A 19 -4.22 -4.89 -2.15
CA ILE A 19 -4.97 -3.62 -2.05
C ILE A 19 -4.04 -2.49 -1.61
N PHE A 20 -3.17 -2.72 -0.62
CA PHE A 20 -2.13 -1.75 -0.26
C PHE A 20 -1.14 -1.50 -1.41
N GLY A 21 -0.82 -2.52 -2.21
CA GLY A 21 -0.08 -2.34 -3.45
C GLY A 21 -0.77 -1.42 -4.46
N TYR A 22 -2.06 -1.62 -4.73
CA TYR A 22 -2.81 -0.71 -5.60
C TYR A 22 -2.90 0.70 -5.03
N LEU A 23 -3.08 0.84 -3.72
CA LEU A 23 -3.05 2.14 -3.04
C LEU A 23 -1.71 2.86 -3.28
N GLY A 24 -0.60 2.17 -3.02
CA GLY A 24 0.75 2.73 -3.24
C GLY A 24 1.00 3.11 -4.70
N TYR A 25 0.57 2.26 -5.63
CA TYR A 25 0.68 2.52 -7.07
C TYR A 25 -0.13 3.74 -7.49
N LEU A 26 -1.43 3.80 -7.16
CA LEU A 26 -2.32 4.89 -7.58
C LEU A 26 -1.89 6.25 -7.00
N VAL A 27 -1.41 6.27 -5.76
CA VAL A 27 -0.90 7.49 -5.13
C VAL A 27 0.39 7.98 -5.79
N ALA A 28 1.28 7.07 -6.20
CA ALA A 28 2.58 7.42 -6.76
C ALA A 28 2.58 7.62 -8.29
N ARG A 29 1.67 6.98 -9.03
CA ARG A 29 1.79 6.86 -10.51
C ARG A 29 1.81 8.18 -11.25
N GLY A 30 1.06 9.17 -10.76
CA GLY A 30 0.99 10.50 -11.37
C GLY A 30 2.32 11.26 -11.37
N PHE A 31 3.23 10.97 -10.44
CA PHE A 31 4.56 11.60 -10.39
C PHE A 31 5.51 11.09 -11.48
N PHE A 32 5.20 9.94 -12.08
CA PHE A 32 6.00 9.28 -13.11
C PHE A 32 5.28 9.24 -14.47
N ALA A 33 4.27 10.08 -14.67
CA ALA A 33 3.55 10.18 -15.93
C ALA A 33 4.36 10.94 -16.98
N GLN A 34 4.35 10.47 -18.23
CA GLN A 34 5.13 11.07 -19.32
C GLN A 34 4.50 12.34 -19.90
N SER A 35 3.20 12.54 -19.72
CA SER A 35 2.49 13.75 -20.19
C SER A 35 1.82 14.48 -19.03
N LEU A 36 1.77 15.81 -19.14
CA LEU A 36 1.18 16.68 -18.12
C LEU A 36 -0.29 16.34 -17.85
N TRP A 37 -1.06 16.03 -18.89
CA TRP A 37 -2.47 15.64 -18.75
C TRP A 37 -2.63 14.34 -17.94
N GLN A 38 -1.82 13.32 -18.25
CA GLN A 38 -1.82 12.06 -17.48
C GLN A 38 -1.39 12.29 -16.04
N ALA A 39 -0.37 13.12 -15.81
CA ALA A 39 0.11 13.48 -14.48
C ALA A 39 -1.02 14.08 -13.63
N VAL A 40 -1.71 15.11 -14.15
CA VAL A 40 -2.79 15.79 -13.43
C VAL A 40 -3.92 14.82 -13.08
N TRP A 41 -4.40 14.01 -14.03
CA TRP A 41 -5.52 13.11 -13.77
C TRP A 41 -5.17 12.00 -12.79
N GLN A 42 -3.97 11.44 -12.90
CA GLN A 42 -3.47 10.40 -11.99
C GLN A 42 -3.18 10.95 -10.58
N LEU A 43 -2.68 12.18 -10.46
CA LEU A 43 -2.49 12.84 -9.17
C LEU A 43 -3.83 13.14 -8.49
N VAL A 44 -4.83 13.63 -9.23
CA VAL A 44 -6.20 13.84 -8.70
C VAL A 44 -6.79 12.52 -8.21
N LEU A 45 -6.67 11.45 -9.00
CA LEU A 45 -7.14 10.12 -8.59
C LEU A 45 -6.37 9.62 -7.37
N GLY A 46 -5.05 9.75 -7.36
CA GLY A 46 -4.18 9.35 -6.25
C GLY A 46 -4.55 10.07 -4.95
N VAL A 47 -4.77 11.38 -5.00
CA VAL A 47 -5.23 12.16 -3.84
C VAL A 47 -6.62 11.72 -3.39
N ALA A 48 -7.58 11.54 -4.31
CA ALA A 48 -8.92 11.08 -3.96
C ALA A 48 -8.90 9.72 -3.26
N VAL A 49 -8.10 8.78 -3.77
CA VAL A 49 -7.88 7.46 -3.17
C VAL A 49 -7.19 7.57 -1.82
N ALA A 50 -6.13 8.38 -1.70
CA ALA A 50 -5.42 8.59 -0.44
C ALA A 50 -6.33 9.15 0.65
N VAL A 51 -7.16 10.15 0.34
CA VAL A 51 -8.11 10.74 1.27
C VAL A 51 -9.19 9.74 1.67
N TYR A 52 -9.72 8.97 0.72
CA TYR A 52 -10.74 7.97 1.01
C TYR A 52 -10.20 6.84 1.90
N TYR A 53 -8.98 6.36 1.63
CA TYR A 53 -8.36 5.25 2.34
C TYR A 53 -7.43 5.68 3.47
N GLN A 54 -7.37 6.97 3.84
CA GLN A 54 -6.41 7.50 4.82
C GLN A 54 -6.39 6.74 6.15
N TRP A 55 -7.55 6.27 6.61
CA TRP A 55 -7.66 5.51 7.86
C TRP A 55 -6.93 4.16 7.79
N THR A 56 -6.83 3.55 6.61
CA THR A 56 -6.14 2.27 6.45
C THR A 56 -4.63 2.38 6.71
N LEU A 57 -4.06 3.59 6.65
CA LEU A 57 -2.64 3.81 6.90
C LEU A 57 -2.23 3.48 8.34
N VAL A 58 -3.17 3.49 9.30
CA VAL A 58 -2.90 3.07 10.69
C VAL A 58 -2.47 1.60 10.76
N LEU A 59 -2.91 0.77 9.80
CA LEU A 59 -2.60 -0.66 9.72
C LEU A 59 -1.16 -0.92 9.26
N LEU A 60 -0.44 0.11 8.82
CA LEU A 60 0.98 0.02 8.47
C LEU A 60 1.88 0.08 9.70
N TYR A 61 1.38 0.62 10.81
CA TYR A 61 2.16 0.89 12.00
C TYR A 61 2.29 -0.37 12.87
N PRO A 62 3.51 -0.79 13.25
CA PRO A 62 3.75 -1.98 14.07
C PRO A 62 3.38 -1.74 15.54
N SER A 63 2.10 -1.59 15.86
CA SER A 63 1.61 -1.35 17.22
C SER A 63 1.03 -2.59 17.88
N ALA A 64 0.93 -2.56 19.21
CA ALA A 64 0.27 -3.61 19.97
C ALA A 64 -1.21 -3.75 19.53
N GLU A 65 -1.89 -2.63 19.31
CA GLU A 65 -3.29 -2.58 18.85
C GLU A 65 -3.47 -3.22 17.48
N VAL A 66 -2.57 -2.96 16.52
CA VAL A 66 -2.65 -3.59 15.18
C VAL A 66 -2.37 -5.09 15.27
N ASN A 67 -1.42 -5.50 16.11
CA ASN A 67 -1.10 -6.91 16.30
C ASN A 67 -2.25 -7.69 16.99
N THR A 68 -2.97 -7.09 17.94
CA THR A 68 -4.14 -7.73 18.59
C THR A 68 -5.34 -7.85 17.66
N MET A 69 -5.40 -7.09 16.55
CA MET A 69 -6.38 -7.27 15.48
C MET A 69 -6.05 -8.46 14.55
N HIS A 70 -4.94 -9.16 14.78
CA HIS A 70 -4.42 -10.22 13.90
C HIS A 70 -4.16 -9.74 12.47
N ILE A 71 -3.79 -8.46 12.31
CA ILE A 71 -3.46 -7.85 11.03
C ILE A 71 -1.94 -7.90 10.81
N SER A 72 -1.51 -8.37 9.64
CA SER A 72 -0.10 -8.26 9.26
C SER A 72 0.22 -6.89 8.67
N TRP A 73 0.73 -5.99 9.52
CA TRP A 73 1.30 -4.72 9.09
C TRP A 73 2.49 -4.92 8.13
N GLN A 74 3.27 -6.00 8.28
CA GLN A 74 4.38 -6.31 7.36
C GLN A 74 3.85 -6.58 5.94
N GLY A 75 2.74 -7.31 5.83
CA GLY A 75 2.06 -7.58 4.57
C GLY A 75 1.56 -6.29 3.91
N HIS A 76 0.91 -5.41 4.68
CA HIS A 76 0.40 -4.13 4.19
C HIS A 76 1.51 -3.17 3.79
N LEU A 77 2.53 -2.98 4.63
CA LEU A 77 3.67 -2.11 4.36
C LEU A 77 4.44 -2.56 3.13
N THR A 78 4.78 -3.84 3.03
CA THR A 78 5.50 -4.35 1.85
C THR A 78 4.64 -4.31 0.58
N GLY A 79 3.32 -4.50 0.69
CA GLY A 79 2.39 -4.27 -0.40
C GLY A 79 2.44 -2.83 -0.91
N LEU A 80 2.26 -1.86 -0.01
CA LEU A 80 2.32 -0.42 -0.31
C LEU A 80 3.63 -0.04 -1.02
N LEU A 81 4.76 -0.45 -0.46
CA LEU A 81 6.09 -0.17 -1.02
C LEU A 81 6.28 -0.80 -2.41
N SER A 82 5.78 -2.02 -2.62
CA SER A 82 5.84 -2.68 -3.93
C SER A 82 4.99 -1.96 -4.97
N GLY A 83 3.85 -1.40 -4.55
CA GLY A 83 3.00 -0.56 -5.40
C GLY A 83 3.68 0.74 -5.84
N ILE A 84 4.30 1.45 -4.89
CA ILE A 84 5.09 2.65 -5.16
C ILE A 84 6.24 2.31 -6.11
N PHE A 85 6.95 1.22 -5.86
CA PHE A 85 8.00 0.75 -6.76
C PHE A 85 7.46 0.44 -8.16
N GLY A 86 6.30 -0.22 -8.26
CA GLY A 86 5.60 -0.45 -9.53
C GLY A 86 5.30 0.85 -10.29
N ALA A 87 4.89 1.91 -9.59
CA ALA A 87 4.63 3.21 -10.20
C ALA A 87 5.88 3.90 -10.75
N ILE A 88 7.07 3.56 -10.24
CA ILE A 88 8.36 4.10 -10.71
C ILE A 88 8.80 3.37 -11.98
N VAL A 89 8.62 2.05 -12.03
CA VAL A 89 9.19 1.19 -13.09
C VAL A 89 8.24 0.90 -14.26
N LEU A 90 6.94 1.16 -14.11
CA LEU A 90 5.89 1.00 -15.14
C LEU A 90 5.36 2.35 -15.63
#